data_AF-A0A829ZND8-F1
#
_entry.id   AF-A0A829ZND8-F1
#
_cell.length_a   1.000
_cell.length_b   1.000
_cell.length_c   1.000
_cell.angle_alpha   90.00
_cell.angle_beta   90.00
_cell.angle_gamma   90.00
#
_symmetry.space_group_name_H-M   'P 1'
#
loop_
_entity.id
_entity.type
_entity.pdbx_description
1 polymer ?
#
loop_
_entity_poly.entity_id
_entity_poly.type
_entity_poly.pdbx_seq_one_letter_code
_entity_poly.pdbx_strand_id
1 'polypeptide(L)'
;MGLPHRLVSLSPHRLNPKAKEVVTVMRFTAVLTKEGQWYVAKAVEVEVASQGRTIEEALANLKEALELYFEDEPLPEALPEPIIATVEVAL
;
A
#
# COMPACT_ATOMS: atom_id res chain seq x y z
N MET A 1 -34.86 -54.31 1.46
CA MET A 1 -35.01 -52.97 2.08
C MET A 1 -33.72 -52.21 1.80
N GLY A 2 -33.63 -51.61 0.62
CA GLY A 2 -32.40 -50.98 0.12
C GLY A 2 -32.33 -49.52 0.57
N LEU A 3 -31.22 -49.13 1.19
CA LEU A 3 -30.92 -47.73 1.47
C LEU A 3 -30.43 -47.07 0.16
N PRO A 4 -31.04 -45.97 -0.32
CA PRO A 4 -30.43 -45.23 -1.41
C PRO A 4 -29.24 -44.42 -0.87
N HIS A 5 -28.07 -44.72 -1.41
CA HIS A 5 -26.85 -43.96 -1.27
C HIS A 5 -27.14 -42.48 -1.60
N ARG A 6 -27.07 -41.61 -0.59
CA ARG A 6 -27.22 -40.16 -0.78
C ARG A 6 -25.97 -39.68 -1.51
N LEU A 7 -26.10 -39.47 -2.82
CA LEU A 7 -25.11 -38.81 -3.64
C LEU A 7 -24.95 -37.39 -3.08
N VAL A 8 -23.90 -37.17 -2.27
CA VAL A 8 -23.48 -35.81 -1.93
C VAL A 8 -23.05 -35.20 -3.24
N SER A 9 -23.84 -34.24 -3.74
CA SER A 9 -23.46 -33.38 -4.85
C SER A 9 -22.15 -32.70 -4.47
N LEU A 10 -21.02 -33.28 -4.89
CA LEU A 10 -19.77 -32.56 -4.96
C LEU A 10 -19.97 -31.53 -6.06
N SER A 11 -20.41 -30.34 -5.67
CA SER A 11 -20.37 -29.19 -6.56
C SER A 11 -18.92 -29.03 -6.99
N PRO A 12 -18.58 -29.25 -8.27
CA PRO A 12 -17.21 -29.16 -8.71
C PRO A 12 -16.78 -27.73 -8.43
N HIS A 13 -15.64 -27.61 -7.75
CA HIS A 13 -14.92 -26.36 -7.56
C HIS A 13 -14.93 -25.59 -8.88
N ARG A 14 -15.81 -24.58 -8.95
CA ARG A 14 -15.69 -23.55 -9.97
C ARG A 14 -14.63 -22.60 -9.43
N LEU A 15 -13.37 -23.00 -9.56
CA LEU A 15 -12.26 -22.06 -9.57
C LEU A 15 -12.63 -21.04 -10.64
N ASN A 16 -12.95 -19.83 -10.22
CA ASN A 16 -13.32 -18.74 -11.11
C ASN A 16 -12.06 -18.36 -11.92
N PRO A 17 -12.02 -18.57 -13.26
CA PRO A 17 -10.85 -18.29 -14.09
C PRO A 17 -10.63 -16.78 -14.35
N LYS A 18 -11.23 -15.92 -13.53
CA LYS A 18 -11.23 -14.45 -13.65
C LYS A 18 -10.96 -13.77 -12.31
N ALA A 19 -10.19 -14.39 -11.41
CA ALA A 19 -9.41 -13.57 -10.47
C ALA A 19 -8.38 -12.82 -11.32
N LYS A 20 -8.81 -11.76 -12.00
CA LYS A 20 -7.90 -10.74 -12.51
C LYS A 20 -7.10 -10.34 -11.28
N GLU A 21 -5.79 -10.45 -11.36
CA GLU A 21 -4.89 -9.82 -10.41
C GLU A 21 -5.31 -8.35 -10.32
N VAL A 22 -5.98 -8.01 -9.23
CA VAL A 22 -6.49 -6.66 -9.02
C VAL A 22 -5.29 -5.88 -8.53
N VAL A 23 -4.63 -5.16 -9.45
CA VAL A 23 -3.60 -4.19 -9.07
C VAL A 23 -4.30 -3.10 -8.28
N THR A 24 -4.08 -3.09 -6.97
CA THR A 24 -4.58 -2.04 -6.09
C THR A 24 -3.61 -0.87 -6.17
N VAL A 25 -4.08 0.28 -6.62
CA VAL A 25 -3.27 1.50 -6.69
C VAL A 25 -3.62 2.37 -5.49
N MET A 26 -2.66 2.52 -4.58
CA MET A 26 -2.76 3.42 -3.44
C MET A 26 -1.96 4.70 -3.73
N ARG A 27 -2.48 5.84 -3.25
CA ARG A 27 -1.83 7.14 -3.40
C ARG A 27 -1.40 7.64 -2.03
N PHE A 28 -0.18 8.14 -1.97
CA PHE A 28 0.42 8.72 -0.77
C PHE A 28 0.93 10.12 -1.08
N THR A 29 0.95 10.95 -0.05
CA THR A 29 1.52 12.29 -0.09
C THR A 29 2.89 12.23 0.57
N ALA A 30 3.93 12.64 -0.16
CA ALA A 30 5.30 12.65 0.36
C ALA A 30 5.74 14.08 0.72
N VAL A 31 6.28 14.25 1.93
CA VAL A 31 6.99 15.48 2.34
C VAL A 31 8.49 15.23 2.19
N LEU A 32 9.17 16.13 1.47
CA LEU A 32 10.63 16.07 1.31
C LEU A 32 11.33 17.12 2.16
N THR A 33 12.43 16.73 2.78
CA THR A 33 13.33 17.62 3.51
C THR A 33 14.76 17.40 3.05
N LYS A 34 15.54 18.49 2.88
CA LYS A 34 16.98 18.39 2.61
C LYS A 34 17.74 18.32 3.93
N GLU A 35 18.44 17.21 4.14
CA GLU A 35 19.26 16.96 5.33
C GLU A 35 20.72 16.72 4.90
N GLY A 36 21.51 17.79 4.95
CA GLY A 36 22.91 17.76 4.48
C GLY A 36 23.00 17.38 3.00
N GLN A 37 23.61 16.22 2.71
CA GLN A 37 23.73 15.70 1.35
C GLN A 37 22.52 14.89 0.87
N TRP A 38 21.58 14.57 1.76
CA TRP A 38 20.44 13.69 1.47
C TRP A 38 19.14 14.47 1.30
N TYR A 39 18.24 13.93 0.48
CA TYR A 39 16.82 14.25 0.53
C TYR A 39 16.15 13.12 1.29
N VAL A 40 15.38 13.46 2.31
CA VAL A 40 14.56 12.52 3.09
C VAL A 40 13.11 12.73 2.67
N ALA A 41 12.47 11.67 2.19
CA ALA A 41 11.07 11.65 1.80
C ALA A 41 10.26 10.85 2.82
N LYS A 42 9.17 11.42 3.33
CA LYS A 42 8.29 10.80 4.33
C LYS A 42 6.86 10.77 3.83
N ALA A 43 6.19 9.63 3.92
CA ALA A 43 4.75 9.55 3.66
C ALA A 43 3.98 10.26 4.79
N VAL A 44 2.86 10.92 4.45
CA VAL A 44 2.01 11.60 5.43
C VAL A 44 1.02 10.62 6.06
N GLU A 45 0.53 9.67 5.26
CA GLU A 45 -0.55 8.75 5.64
C GLU A 45 -0.04 7.57 6.51
N VAL A 46 1.26 7.29 6.49
CA VAL A 46 1.90 6.19 7.23
C VAL A 46 3.29 6.58 7.70
N GLU A 47 3.80 5.92 8.75
CA GLU A 47 5.14 6.17 9.31
C GLU A 47 6.26 5.51 8.48
N VAL A 48 6.23 5.71 7.16
CA VAL A 48 7.25 5.21 6.23
C VAL A 48 8.06 6.39 5.69
N ALA A 49 9.38 6.23 5.74
CA ALA A 49 10.33 7.20 5.23
C ALA A 49 11.42 6.49 4.44
N SER A 50 11.99 7.21 3.48
CA SER A 50 13.18 6.79 2.75
C SER A 50 14.02 8.00 2.36
N GLN A 51 15.16 7.78 1.71
CA GLN A 51 16.12 8.84 1.39
C GLN A 51 16.87 8.58 0.09
N GLY A 52 17.37 9.64 -0.52
CA GLY A 52 18.17 9.59 -1.74
C GLY A 52 19.08 10.81 -1.88
N ARG A 53 20.08 10.75 -2.78
CA ARG A 53 20.95 11.88 -3.10
C ARG A 53 20.24 12.93 -3.94
N THR A 54 19.23 12.53 -4.71
CA THR A 54 18.30 13.41 -5.44
C THR A 54 16.87 13.27 -4.94
N ILE A 55 15.99 14.17 -5.38
CA ILE A 55 14.55 14.12 -5.08
C ILE A 55 13.94 12.84 -5.68
N GLU A 56 14.30 12.53 -6.92
CA GLU A 56 13.79 11.39 -7.68
C GLU A 56 14.21 10.08 -7.02
N GLU A 57 15.46 9.98 -6.56
CA GLU A 57 15.96 8.81 -5.84
C GLU A 57 15.23 8.64 -4.50
N ALA A 58 15.04 9.71 -3.74
CA ALA A 58 14.31 9.63 -2.47
C ALA A 58 12.86 9.17 -2.66
N LEU A 59 12.18 9.64 -3.72
CA LEU A 59 10.82 9.22 -4.06
C LEU A 59 10.75 7.78 -4.57
N ALA A 60 11.71 7.35 -5.40
CA ALA A 60 11.79 5.97 -5.87
C ALA A 60 12.01 5.00 -4.69
N ASN A 61 12.95 5.33 -3.81
CA ASN A 61 13.23 4.53 -2.62
C ASN A 61 12.06 4.55 -1.63
N LEU A 62 11.30 5.66 -1.53
CA LEU A 62 10.09 5.72 -0.71
C LEU A 62 8.99 4.82 -1.28
N LYS A 63 8.83 4.79 -2.61
CA LYS A 63 7.88 3.89 -3.27
C LYS A 63 8.18 2.43 -2.94
N GLU A 64 9.43 2.00 -3.09
CA GLU A 64 9.84 0.63 -2.75
C GLU A 64 9.58 0.31 -1.27
N ALA A 65 9.91 1.24 -0.37
CA ALA A 65 9.64 1.08 1.06
C ALA A 65 8.14 0.94 1.37
N LEU A 66 7.27 1.68 0.67
CA LEU A 66 5.82 1.56 0.81
C LEU A 66 5.31 0.23 0.24
N GLU A 67 5.82 -0.21 -0.92
CA GLU A 67 5.46 -1.51 -1.49
C GLU A 67 5.80 -2.66 -0.53
N LEU A 68 6.99 -2.63 0.09
CA LEU A 68 7.39 -3.59 1.12
C LEU A 68 6.55 -3.50 2.39
N TYR A 69 6.19 -2.29 2.83
CA TYR A 69 5.37 -2.09 4.03
C TYR A 69 3.99 -2.76 3.92
N PHE A 70 3.42 -2.84 2.71
CA PHE A 70 2.09 -3.40 2.46
C PHE A 70 2.10 -4.81 1.86
N GLU A 71 3.26 -5.44 1.69
CA GLU A 71 3.38 -6.76 1.04
C GLU A 71 2.65 -7.87 1.84
N ASP A 72 2.74 -7.83 3.17
CA ASP A 72 2.23 -8.88 4.07
C ASP A 72 0.98 -8.45 4.88
N GLU A 73 0.50 -7.22 4.70
CA GLU A 73 -0.63 -6.66 5.46
C GLU A 73 -1.87 -6.49 4.57
N PRO A 74 -3.10 -6.72 5.09
CA PRO A 74 -4.30 -6.41 4.33
C PRO A 74 -4.36 -4.91 4.03
N LEU A 75 -4.46 -4.57 2.74
CA LEU A 75 -4.58 -3.18 2.33
C LEU A 75 -5.82 -2.53 2.95
N PRO A 76 -5.72 -1.32 3.50
CA PRO A 76 -6.90 -0.60 3.96
C PRO A 76 -7.80 -0.25 2.76
N GLU A 77 -9.12 -0.23 2.97
CA GLU A 77 -10.09 0.12 1.92
C GLU A 77 -9.84 1.52 1.34
N ALA A 78 -9.38 2.45 2.19
CA ALA A 78 -8.94 3.79 1.81
C ALA A 78 -7.98 4.35 2.87
N LEU A 79 -7.10 5.26 2.45
CA LEU A 79 -6.33 6.12 3.34
C LEU A 79 -7.03 7.49 3.45
N PRO A 80 -6.92 8.18 4.59
CA PRO A 80 -7.41 9.55 4.70
C PRO A 80 -6.67 10.45 3.71
N GLU A 81 -7.40 11.25 2.94
CA GLU A 81 -6.80 12.28 2.09
C GLU A 81 -6.25 13.42 2.97
N PRO A 82 -4.94 13.67 2.99
CA PRO A 82 -4.39 14.67 3.89
C PRO A 82 -4.69 16.09 3.38
N ILE A 83 -5.06 16.97 4.30
CA ILE A 83 -5.07 18.42 4.06
C ILE A 83 -3.70 18.95 4.49
N ILE A 84 -2.90 19.42 3.53
CA ILE A 84 -1.57 19.98 3.80
C ILE A 84 -1.69 21.48 4.04
N ALA A 85 -1.20 21.94 5.19
CA ALA A 85 -1.17 23.34 5.56
C ALA A 85 0.13 23.70 6.30
N THR A 86 0.59 24.93 6.11
CA THR A 86 1.77 25.48 6.81
C THR A 86 1.29 26.38 7.96
N VAL A 87 1.93 26.26 9.13
CA VAL A 87 1.67 27.12 10.30
C VAL A 87 2.96 27.84 10.67
N GLU A 88 2.88 29.15 10.86
CA GLU A 88 4.00 29.98 11.31
C GLU A 88 3.97 30.12 12.84
N VAL A 89 5.13 29.99 13.48
CA VAL A 89 5.30 30.13 14.94
C VAL A 89 6.48 31.07 15.20
N ALA A 90 6.30 32.01 16.13
CA ALA A 90 7.38 32.81 16.68
C ALA A 90 7.88 32.17 17.98
N LEU A 91 9.19 31.94 18.10
CA LEU A 91 9.87 31.35 19.26
C LEU A 91 10.75 32.38 19.97
#